data_AF-A0A7V2MXE4-F1
#
_entry.id   AF-A0A7V2MXE4-F1
#
_cell.length_a   1.000
_cell.length_b   1.000
_cell.length_c   1.000
_cell.angle_alpha   90.00
_cell.angle_beta   90.00
_cell.angle_gamma   90.00
#
_symmetry.space_group_name_H-M   'P 1'
#
loop_
_entity.id
_entity.type
_entity.pdbx_description
1 polymer ?
#
loop_
_entity_poly.entity_id
_entity_poly.type
_entity_poly.pdbx_seq_one_letter_code
_entity_poly.pdbx_strand_id
1 'polypeptide(L)'
;GELNMRAYEAAASGALLLMEADNLEVREVFADGVSCALYDDATLERQLDAYLDAPARLAAVAEAGWRRVQAETYRAHLERLLVGARALRIGPRPFGALPAWRRAYWLGLHALTTPDGARVEAALGHFRRAAACGAERAPLAAALGATAAIAAEVGCTDPATTLDQAARLLALAVEAEREDVVSWANLARVHALRGAGGEARRAWLTARALLVREAPFPLDRMPLPGGYDGFRAGWERAALAPDLDARAAGFRPLLAARVAAGLAVADPAGALEWWAESVAACPGVDGNVHGLARALAEAGQADAAAAAYARLLERNPFDQEARAAATTLARARGDEATVARLADEAACLARALGREPTAAPAAMRA
;
A
#
# COMPACT_ATOMS: atom_id res chain seq x y z
N GLY A 1 14.68 -13.21 8.99
CA GLY A 1 13.96 -12.38 7.99
C GLY A 1 14.43 -12.75 6.59
N GLU A 2 14.24 -11.88 5.59
CA GLU A 2 14.91 -12.03 4.28
C GLU A 2 16.08 -11.04 4.24
N LEU A 3 17.31 -11.54 4.34
CA LEU A 3 18.49 -10.70 4.17
C LEU A 3 18.52 -10.15 2.74
N ASN A 4 18.82 -8.86 2.58
CA ASN A 4 18.88 -8.21 1.27
C ASN A 4 19.79 -8.98 0.31
N MET A 5 19.29 -9.30 -0.90
CA MET A 5 20.05 -10.03 -1.92
C MET A 5 21.41 -9.41 -2.21
N ARG A 6 21.54 -8.08 -2.14
CA ARG A 6 22.80 -7.35 -2.33
C ARG A 6 23.87 -7.72 -1.29
N ALA A 7 23.46 -8.10 -0.08
CA ALA A 7 24.40 -8.56 0.95
C ALA A 7 25.04 -9.90 0.56
N TYR A 8 24.24 -10.80 -0.02
CA TYR A 8 24.73 -12.07 -0.57
C TYR A 8 25.68 -11.83 -1.76
N GLU A 9 25.28 -10.97 -2.70
CA GLU A 9 26.07 -10.64 -3.89
C GLU A 9 27.40 -9.97 -3.54
N ALA A 10 27.39 -9.00 -2.62
CA ALA A 10 28.60 -8.31 -2.16
C ALA A 10 29.59 -9.30 -1.53
N ALA A 11 29.13 -10.13 -0.59
CA ALA A 11 29.96 -11.17 0.02
C ALA A 11 30.45 -12.20 -1.02
N ALA A 12 29.60 -12.60 -1.98
CA ALA A 12 29.94 -13.58 -3.00
C ALA A 12 30.98 -13.09 -4.00
N SER A 13 31.07 -11.77 -4.20
CA SER A 13 32.13 -11.12 -5.00
C SER A 13 33.45 -10.92 -4.25
N GLY A 14 33.51 -11.29 -2.97
CA GLY A 14 34.70 -11.14 -2.13
C GLY A 14 34.89 -9.72 -1.58
N ALA A 15 33.85 -8.89 -1.61
CA ALA A 15 33.88 -7.57 -0.99
C ALA A 15 33.65 -7.65 0.52
N LEU A 16 34.18 -6.68 1.27
CA LEU A 16 33.80 -6.48 2.68
C LEU A 16 32.33 -6.05 2.73
N LEU A 17 31.49 -6.87 3.35
CA LEU A 17 30.10 -6.52 3.61
C LEU A 17 30.01 -5.56 4.80
N LEU A 18 29.65 -4.30 4.53
CA LEU A 18 29.34 -3.28 5.54
C LEU A 18 27.81 -3.13 5.63
N MET A 19 27.23 -3.31 6.81
CA MET A 19 25.77 -3.32 7.01
C MET A 19 25.35 -2.61 8.29
N GLU A 20 24.16 -2.01 8.29
CA GLU A 20 23.60 -1.36 9.48
C GLU A 20 23.42 -2.37 10.62
N ALA A 21 23.76 -1.97 11.85
CA ALA A 21 23.82 -2.85 13.02
C ALA A 21 22.44 -3.25 13.55
N ASP A 22 21.41 -2.49 13.19
CA ASP A 22 19.99 -2.72 13.48
C ASP A 22 19.31 -3.64 12.44
N ASN A 23 19.99 -3.97 11.33
CA ASN A 23 19.56 -5.02 10.43
C ASN A 23 19.64 -6.37 11.16
N LEU A 24 18.51 -6.88 11.63
CA LEU A 24 18.48 -8.10 12.44
C LEU A 24 18.81 -9.35 11.61
N GLU A 25 18.49 -9.33 10.32
CA GLU A 25 18.69 -10.43 9.38
C GLU A 25 20.17 -10.71 9.10
N VAL A 26 21.03 -9.68 9.05
CA VAL A 26 22.46 -9.88 8.76
C VAL A 26 23.12 -10.78 9.81
N ARG A 27 22.65 -10.72 11.06
CA ARG A 27 23.16 -11.50 12.19
C ARG A 27 22.72 -12.97 12.16
N GLU A 28 21.71 -13.32 11.36
CA GLU A 28 21.32 -14.71 11.11
C GLU A 28 22.33 -15.43 10.20
N VAL A 29 23.11 -14.67 9.41
CA VAL A 29 24.01 -15.20 8.38
C VAL A 29 25.47 -14.90 8.69
N PHE A 30 25.79 -13.66 9.04
CA PHE A 30 27.15 -13.15 9.22
C PHE A 30 27.41 -12.71 10.66
N ALA A 31 28.68 -12.74 11.07
CA ALA A 31 29.14 -12.28 12.37
C ALA A 31 29.99 -11.00 12.22
N ASP A 32 29.66 -9.98 13.02
CA ASP A 32 30.36 -8.69 13.05
C ASP A 32 31.85 -8.84 13.40
N GLY A 33 32.70 -8.11 12.67
CA GLY A 33 34.16 -8.16 12.78
C GLY A 33 34.79 -9.47 12.28
N VAL A 34 33.99 -10.46 11.89
CA VAL A 34 34.46 -11.79 11.45
C VAL A 34 34.16 -12.03 9.98
N SER A 35 32.90 -11.89 9.56
CA SER A 35 32.44 -12.16 8.18
C SER A 35 31.61 -11.02 7.59
N CYS A 36 31.42 -9.94 8.35
CA CYS A 36 30.90 -8.65 7.93
C CYS A 36 31.42 -7.57 8.90
N ALA A 37 31.13 -6.31 8.61
CA ALA A 37 31.32 -5.18 9.52
C ALA A 37 29.96 -4.51 9.75
N LEU A 38 29.56 -4.38 11.01
CA LEU A 38 28.33 -3.69 11.38
C LEU A 38 28.61 -2.26 11.85
N TYR A 39 27.71 -1.34 11.49
CA TYR A 39 27.82 0.07 11.87
C TYR A 39 26.45 0.66 12.26
N ASP A 40 26.48 1.74 13.03
CA ASP A 40 25.37 2.65 13.24
C ASP A 40 25.80 4.08 12.80
N ASP A 41 24.89 5.04 12.90
CA ASP A 41 25.15 6.45 12.53
C ASP A 41 26.39 7.04 13.23
N ALA A 42 26.68 6.61 14.46
CA ALA A 42 27.79 7.12 15.26
C ALA A 42 29.12 6.41 14.96
N THR A 43 29.10 5.28 14.25
CA THR A 43 30.28 4.41 14.08
C THR A 43 30.67 4.17 12.63
N LEU A 44 29.85 4.56 11.65
CA LEU A 44 30.12 4.36 10.22
C LEU A 44 31.51 4.86 9.80
N GLU A 45 31.80 6.15 10.03
CA GLU A 45 33.08 6.76 9.63
C GLU A 45 34.27 6.07 10.29
N ARG A 46 34.17 5.83 11.60
CA ARG A 46 35.23 5.16 12.36
C ARG A 46 35.47 3.71 11.90
N GLN A 47 34.41 2.99 11.51
CA GLN A 47 34.54 1.63 10.98
C GLN A 47 35.23 1.65 9.61
N LEU A 48 34.86 2.59 8.73
CA LEU A 48 35.52 2.76 7.43
C LEU A 48 37.02 3.02 7.59
N ASP A 49 37.39 3.98 8.45
CA ASP A 49 38.79 4.30 8.74
C ASP A 49 39.54 3.07 9.26
N ALA A 50 38.97 2.35 10.23
CA ALA A 50 39.60 1.17 10.82
C ALA A 50 39.89 0.04 9.82
N TYR A 51 39.07 -0.12 8.77
CA TYR A 51 39.28 -1.12 7.73
C TYR A 51 40.21 -0.62 6.61
N LEU A 52 40.17 0.67 6.26
CA LEU A 52 41.07 1.28 5.29
C LEU A 52 42.52 1.31 5.80
N ASP A 53 42.71 1.56 7.11
CA ASP A 53 44.02 1.56 7.77
C ASP A 53 44.59 0.15 8.00
N ALA A 54 43.76 -0.89 7.88
CA ALA A 54 44.15 -2.29 8.09
C ALA A 54 43.75 -3.23 6.93
N PRO A 55 44.38 -3.11 5.74
CA PRO A 55 44.00 -3.88 4.54
C PRO A 55 44.01 -5.40 4.74
N ALA A 56 44.92 -5.92 5.56
CA ALA A 56 44.97 -7.35 5.88
C ALA A 56 43.74 -7.82 6.68
N ARG A 57 43.25 -6.98 7.60
CA ARG A 57 42.01 -7.26 8.36
C ARG A 57 40.81 -7.18 7.44
N LEU A 58 40.74 -6.17 6.56
CA LEU A 58 39.70 -6.04 5.53
C LEU A 58 39.63 -7.31 4.68
N ALA A 59 40.76 -7.74 4.11
CA ALA A 59 40.83 -8.93 3.27
C ALA A 59 40.41 -10.20 4.03
N ALA A 60 40.82 -10.34 5.30
CA ALA A 60 40.45 -11.48 6.13
C ALA A 60 38.93 -11.56 6.39
N VAL A 61 38.29 -10.43 6.71
CA VAL A 61 36.83 -10.38 6.96
C VAL A 61 36.05 -10.58 5.66
N ALA A 62 36.49 -9.99 4.55
CA ALA A 62 35.88 -10.18 3.24
C ALA A 62 35.93 -11.64 2.78
N GLU A 63 37.10 -12.29 2.92
CA GLU A 63 37.27 -13.72 2.61
C GLU A 63 36.40 -14.62 3.50
N ALA A 64 36.29 -14.31 4.79
CA ALA A 64 35.40 -15.04 5.70
C ALA A 64 33.92 -14.87 5.34
N GLY A 65 33.51 -13.65 4.94
CA GLY A 65 32.18 -13.37 4.38
C GLY A 65 31.91 -14.17 3.12
N TRP A 66 32.87 -14.18 2.19
CA TRP A 66 32.80 -14.97 0.96
C TRP A 66 32.62 -16.47 1.24
N ARG A 67 33.42 -17.05 2.14
CA ARG A 67 33.25 -18.48 2.51
C ARG A 67 31.89 -18.76 3.14
N ARG A 68 31.43 -17.87 4.02
CA ARG A 68 30.16 -18.03 4.73
C ARG A 68 28.98 -18.04 3.76
N VAL A 69 28.99 -17.16 2.76
CA VAL A 69 27.90 -17.01 1.82
C VAL A 69 27.78 -18.19 0.86
N GLN A 70 28.87 -18.91 0.57
CA GLN A 70 28.81 -20.12 -0.28
C GLN A 70 27.89 -21.22 0.28
N ALA A 71 27.68 -21.25 1.61
CA ALA A 71 26.76 -22.19 2.25
C ALA A 71 25.28 -21.75 2.19
N GLU A 72 25.02 -20.49 1.84
CA GLU A 72 23.67 -19.90 1.82
C GLU A 72 23.01 -20.10 0.45
N THR A 73 22.63 -21.34 0.17
CA THR A 73 21.93 -21.71 -1.07
C THR A 73 20.42 -21.66 -0.90
N TYR A 74 19.66 -21.43 -1.99
CA TYR A 74 18.19 -21.55 -1.97
C TYR A 74 17.70 -22.85 -1.35
N ARG A 75 18.41 -23.96 -1.63
CA ARG A 75 18.11 -25.26 -1.04
C ARG A 75 18.27 -25.24 0.49
N ALA A 76 19.39 -24.74 1.00
CA ALA A 76 19.64 -24.66 2.44
C ALA A 76 18.63 -23.73 3.15
N HIS A 77 18.26 -22.61 2.52
CA HIS A 77 17.18 -21.74 3.01
C HIS A 77 15.83 -22.45 3.03
N LEU A 78 15.47 -23.15 1.95
CA LEU A 78 14.22 -23.91 1.89
C LEU A 78 14.21 -25.04 2.94
N GLU A 79 15.31 -25.76 3.13
CA GLU A 79 15.42 -26.81 4.15
C GLU A 79 15.24 -26.23 5.56
N ARG A 80 15.88 -25.10 5.89
CA ARG A 80 15.66 -24.39 7.17
C ARG A 80 14.22 -23.91 7.33
N LEU A 81 13.64 -23.33 6.29
CA LEU A 81 12.24 -22.91 6.28
C LEU A 81 11.30 -24.09 6.50
N LEU A 82 11.54 -25.24 5.88
CA LEU A 82 10.74 -26.44 6.07
C LEU A 82 10.85 -26.99 7.49
N VAL A 83 12.03 -26.90 8.12
CA VAL A 83 12.21 -27.26 9.54
C VAL A 83 11.42 -26.32 10.44
N GLY A 84 11.54 -25.00 10.24
CA GLY A 84 10.78 -24.01 11.02
C GLY A 84 9.27 -24.13 10.81
N ALA A 85 8.82 -24.28 9.56
CA ALA A 85 7.41 -24.42 9.20
C ALA A 85 6.77 -25.69 9.77
N ARG A 86 7.54 -26.76 10.01
CA ARG A 86 7.04 -27.96 10.71
C ARG A 86 6.68 -27.66 12.16
N ALA A 87 7.42 -26.77 12.82
CA ALA A 87 7.09 -26.33 14.19
C ALA A 87 5.89 -25.38 14.21
N LEU A 88 5.64 -24.64 13.12
CA LEU A 88 4.44 -23.82 12.91
C LEU A 88 3.18 -24.65 12.59
N ARG A 89 3.13 -25.93 13.01
CA ARG A 89 2.00 -26.82 12.76
C ARG A 89 0.71 -26.28 13.37
N ILE A 90 -0.04 -25.58 12.50
CA ILE A 90 -1.49 -25.52 12.34
C ILE A 90 -2.26 -24.79 13.47
N GLY A 91 -2.44 -23.47 13.28
CA GLY A 91 -3.61 -22.78 13.83
C GLY A 91 -4.91 -23.41 13.30
N PRO A 92 -6.06 -23.25 13.99
CA PRO A 92 -7.20 -24.18 13.99
C PRO A 92 -7.92 -24.44 12.65
N ARG A 93 -7.53 -23.83 11.52
CA ARG A 93 -8.08 -24.12 10.18
C ARG A 93 -7.00 -23.98 9.09
N PRO A 94 -6.30 -25.05 8.71
CA PRO A 94 -5.47 -25.00 7.50
C PRO A 94 -6.39 -24.71 6.31
N PHE A 95 -5.94 -23.91 5.34
CA PHE A 95 -6.71 -23.57 4.13
C PHE A 95 -7.37 -24.80 3.47
N GLY A 96 -6.72 -25.97 3.52
CA GLY A 96 -7.26 -27.24 3.03
C GLY A 96 -8.53 -27.74 3.75
N ALA A 97 -8.74 -27.36 5.01
CA ALA A 97 -9.93 -27.73 5.80
C ALA A 97 -11.15 -26.85 5.51
N LEU A 98 -10.99 -25.73 4.78
CA LEU A 98 -12.13 -24.91 4.37
C LEU A 98 -12.99 -25.67 3.34
N PRO A 99 -14.31 -25.44 3.29
CA PRO A 99 -15.17 -25.94 2.22
C PRO A 99 -14.62 -25.58 0.83
N ALA A 100 -14.88 -26.43 -0.17
CA ALA A 100 -14.35 -26.26 -1.52
C ALA A 100 -14.67 -24.89 -2.12
N TRP A 101 -15.91 -24.41 -1.94
CA TRP A 101 -16.32 -23.09 -2.40
C TRP A 101 -15.50 -21.97 -1.74
N ARG A 102 -15.20 -22.08 -0.45
CA ARG A 102 -14.48 -21.05 0.31
C ARG A 102 -13.00 -21.02 -0.05
N ARG A 103 -12.39 -22.18 -0.33
CA ARG A 103 -11.03 -22.23 -0.91
C ARG A 103 -10.97 -21.55 -2.26
N ALA A 104 -11.91 -21.87 -3.15
CA ALA A 104 -11.99 -21.25 -4.47
C ALA A 104 -12.21 -19.73 -4.35
N TYR A 105 -13.11 -19.30 -3.46
CA TYR A 105 -13.38 -17.89 -3.16
C TYR A 105 -12.12 -17.14 -2.70
N TRP A 106 -11.40 -17.66 -1.71
CA TRP A 106 -10.17 -17.04 -1.20
C TRP A 106 -9.05 -16.97 -2.25
N LEU A 107 -8.92 -17.99 -3.09
CA LEU A 107 -7.97 -17.93 -4.22
C LEU A 107 -8.37 -16.85 -5.24
N GLY A 108 -9.68 -16.63 -5.44
CA GLY A 108 -10.17 -15.52 -6.25
C GLY A 108 -9.81 -14.17 -5.65
N LEU A 109 -10.02 -13.98 -4.34
CA LEU A 109 -9.62 -12.76 -3.65
C LEU A 109 -8.10 -12.54 -3.69
N HIS A 110 -7.31 -13.61 -3.55
CA HIS A 110 -5.86 -13.55 -3.65
C HIS A 110 -5.40 -13.18 -5.07
N ALA A 111 -6.07 -13.68 -6.11
CA ALA A 111 -5.77 -13.26 -7.48
C ALA A 111 -5.98 -11.75 -7.67
N LEU A 112 -6.96 -11.14 -6.98
CA LEU A 112 -7.24 -9.70 -7.06
C LEU A 112 -6.28 -8.78 -6.28
N THR A 113 -5.26 -9.30 -5.60
CA THR A 113 -4.32 -8.44 -4.85
C THR A 113 -3.43 -7.58 -5.76
N THR A 114 -3.35 -7.93 -7.04
CA THR A 114 -2.60 -7.17 -8.05
C THR A 114 -3.52 -6.95 -9.25
N PRO A 115 -3.83 -5.68 -9.59
CA PRO A 115 -4.72 -5.38 -10.71
C PRO A 115 -3.97 -5.56 -12.04
N ASP A 116 -4.11 -6.73 -12.65
CA ASP A 116 -3.74 -6.97 -14.05
C ASP A 116 -4.74 -7.92 -14.72
N GLY A 117 -4.77 -7.92 -16.06
CA GLY A 117 -5.78 -8.68 -16.82
C GLY A 117 -5.71 -10.20 -16.61
N ALA A 118 -4.52 -10.78 -16.48
CA ALA A 118 -4.37 -12.21 -16.25
C ALA A 118 -4.87 -12.61 -14.86
N ARG A 119 -4.63 -11.74 -13.86
CA ARG A 119 -5.15 -11.90 -12.50
C ARG A 119 -6.66 -11.75 -12.41
N VAL A 120 -7.25 -10.81 -13.15
CA VAL A 120 -8.71 -10.67 -13.29
C VAL A 120 -9.33 -11.96 -13.82
N GLU A 121 -8.78 -12.53 -14.90
CA GLU A 121 -9.29 -13.79 -15.46
C GLU A 121 -9.14 -14.98 -14.50
N ALA A 122 -7.98 -15.07 -13.82
CA ALA A 122 -7.78 -16.08 -12.79
C ALA A 122 -8.83 -15.95 -11.66
N ALA A 123 -9.07 -14.73 -11.19
CA ALA A 123 -10.08 -14.45 -10.16
C ALA A 123 -11.48 -14.89 -10.61
N LEU A 124 -11.90 -14.53 -11.82
CA LEU A 124 -13.17 -14.96 -12.39
C LEU A 124 -13.29 -16.50 -12.46
N GLY A 125 -12.23 -17.19 -12.88
CA GLY A 125 -12.18 -18.65 -12.89
C GLY A 125 -12.36 -19.25 -11.50
N HIS A 126 -11.75 -18.65 -10.48
CA HIS A 126 -11.90 -19.05 -9.09
C HIS A 126 -13.32 -18.78 -8.54
N PHE A 127 -13.92 -17.62 -8.82
CA PHE A 127 -15.28 -17.31 -8.38
C PHE A 127 -16.34 -18.17 -9.08
N ARG A 128 -16.17 -18.50 -10.36
CA ARG A 128 -17.03 -19.48 -11.05
C ARG A 128 -16.98 -20.85 -10.39
N ARG A 129 -15.78 -21.32 -10.00
CA ARG A 129 -15.64 -22.57 -9.23
C ARG A 129 -16.30 -22.47 -7.85
N ALA A 130 -16.17 -21.33 -7.17
CA ALA A 130 -16.81 -21.10 -5.89
C ALA A 130 -18.35 -21.19 -6.03
N ALA A 131 -18.91 -20.53 -7.04
CA ALA A 131 -20.34 -20.58 -7.36
C ALA A 131 -20.83 -22.02 -7.60
N ALA A 132 -20.10 -22.79 -8.43
CA ALA A 132 -20.42 -24.18 -8.73
C ALA A 132 -20.37 -25.10 -7.48
N CYS A 133 -19.60 -24.73 -6.46
CA CYS A 133 -19.50 -25.45 -5.19
C CYS A 133 -20.48 -24.94 -4.11
N GLY A 134 -21.45 -24.09 -4.46
CA GLY A 134 -22.46 -23.59 -3.54
C GLY A 134 -21.99 -22.42 -2.67
N ALA A 135 -21.15 -21.53 -3.19
CA ALA A 135 -20.80 -20.29 -2.51
C ALA A 135 -22.04 -19.45 -2.17
N GLU A 136 -21.98 -18.77 -1.03
CA GLU A 136 -23.01 -17.84 -0.59
C GLU A 136 -23.18 -16.68 -1.58
N ARG A 137 -24.44 -16.27 -1.79
CA ARG A 137 -24.81 -15.31 -2.84
C ARG A 137 -24.17 -13.93 -2.62
N ALA A 138 -24.22 -13.38 -1.40
CA ALA A 138 -23.75 -12.02 -1.14
C ALA A 138 -22.22 -11.88 -1.26
N PRO A 139 -21.38 -12.73 -0.60
CA PRO A 139 -19.93 -12.69 -0.77
C PRO A 139 -19.49 -12.85 -2.22
N LEU A 140 -20.14 -13.76 -2.96
CA LEU A 140 -19.83 -14.02 -4.36
C LEU A 140 -20.20 -12.84 -5.26
N ALA A 141 -21.40 -12.26 -5.08
CA ALA A 141 -21.83 -11.08 -5.83
C ALA A 141 -20.90 -9.88 -5.57
N ALA A 142 -20.51 -9.65 -4.31
CA ALA A 142 -19.56 -8.61 -3.94
C ALA A 142 -18.20 -8.80 -4.63
N ALA A 143 -17.65 -10.02 -4.59
CA ALA A 143 -16.35 -10.33 -5.19
C ALA A 143 -16.37 -10.22 -6.73
N LEU A 144 -17.41 -10.72 -7.39
CA LEU A 144 -17.59 -10.58 -8.83
C LEU A 144 -17.77 -9.11 -9.24
N GLY A 145 -18.51 -8.33 -8.45
CA GLY A 145 -18.69 -6.90 -8.67
C GLY A 145 -17.38 -6.12 -8.55
N ALA A 146 -16.58 -6.41 -7.52
CA ALA A 146 -15.24 -5.84 -7.37
C ALA A 146 -14.29 -6.25 -8.52
N THR A 147 -14.36 -7.50 -8.96
CA THR A 147 -13.56 -8.01 -10.10
C THR A 147 -13.92 -7.28 -11.39
N ALA A 148 -15.22 -7.08 -11.66
CA ALA A 148 -15.67 -6.33 -12.82
C ALA A 148 -15.19 -4.87 -12.76
N ALA A 149 -15.27 -4.21 -11.61
CA ALA A 149 -14.75 -2.84 -11.46
C ALA A 149 -13.23 -2.77 -11.76
N ILE A 150 -12.44 -3.72 -11.26
CA ILE A 150 -11.00 -3.80 -11.55
C ILE A 150 -10.77 -4.07 -13.04
N ALA A 151 -11.53 -4.98 -13.65
CA ALA A 151 -11.45 -5.31 -15.09
C ALA A 151 -11.67 -4.08 -15.99
N ALA A 152 -12.55 -3.17 -15.58
CA ALA A 152 -12.78 -1.90 -16.27
C ALA A 152 -11.58 -0.94 -16.12
N GLU A 153 -10.98 -0.86 -14.92
CA GLU A 153 -9.80 0.00 -14.65
C GLU A 153 -8.55 -0.48 -15.42
N VAL A 154 -8.35 -1.80 -15.58
CA VAL A 154 -7.18 -2.36 -16.29
C VAL A 154 -7.39 -2.51 -17.81
N GLY A 155 -8.53 -2.04 -18.34
CA GLY A 155 -8.77 -2.00 -19.79
C GLY A 155 -8.96 -3.36 -20.48
N CYS A 156 -9.43 -4.39 -19.77
CA CYS A 156 -9.64 -5.72 -20.34
C CYS A 156 -10.87 -5.83 -21.26
N THR A 157 -11.82 -4.90 -21.13
CA THR A 157 -13.15 -4.94 -21.76
C THR A 157 -13.69 -3.53 -21.98
N ASP A 158 -14.85 -3.38 -22.61
CA ASP A 158 -15.58 -2.10 -22.66
C ASP A 158 -15.87 -1.59 -21.24
N PRO A 159 -15.24 -0.48 -20.78
CA PRO A 159 -15.34 -0.04 -19.40
C PRO A 159 -16.77 0.30 -18.98
N ALA A 160 -17.58 0.86 -19.88
CA ALA A 160 -18.95 1.28 -19.57
C ALA A 160 -19.84 0.06 -19.24
N THR A 161 -19.87 -0.93 -20.13
CA THR A 161 -20.64 -2.17 -19.92
C THR A 161 -20.17 -2.92 -18.67
N THR A 162 -18.86 -2.98 -18.45
CA THR A 162 -18.27 -3.69 -17.32
C THR A 162 -18.57 -2.99 -15.99
N LEU A 163 -18.53 -1.65 -15.92
CA LEU A 163 -18.94 -0.90 -14.73
C LEU A 163 -20.43 -1.03 -14.43
N ASP A 164 -21.29 -1.08 -15.46
CA ASP A 164 -22.72 -1.36 -15.30
C ASP A 164 -22.96 -2.75 -14.69
N GLN A 165 -22.21 -3.75 -15.15
CA GLN A 165 -22.24 -5.10 -14.56
C GLN A 165 -21.75 -5.09 -13.11
N ALA A 166 -20.65 -4.39 -12.82
CA ALA A 166 -20.12 -4.24 -11.47
C ALA A 166 -21.17 -3.64 -10.53
N ALA A 167 -21.86 -2.58 -10.96
CA ALA A 167 -22.90 -1.92 -10.18
C ALA A 167 -24.08 -2.86 -9.88
N ARG A 168 -24.54 -3.64 -10.87
CA ARG A 168 -25.61 -4.64 -10.68
C ARG A 168 -25.21 -5.71 -9.67
N LEU A 169 -23.99 -6.24 -9.77
CA LEU A 169 -23.49 -7.28 -8.86
C LEU A 169 -23.33 -6.77 -7.42
N LEU A 170 -22.80 -5.56 -7.24
CA LEU A 170 -22.68 -4.94 -5.92
C LEU A 170 -24.04 -4.56 -5.33
N ALA A 171 -25.00 -4.14 -6.16
CA ALA A 171 -26.39 -3.92 -5.73
C ALA A 171 -27.02 -5.23 -5.19
N LEU A 172 -26.80 -6.35 -5.88
CA LEU A 172 -27.26 -7.67 -5.40
C LEU A 172 -26.59 -8.09 -4.09
N ALA A 173 -25.31 -7.72 -3.89
CA ALA A 173 -24.60 -7.99 -2.65
C ALA A 173 -25.20 -7.22 -1.47
N VAL A 174 -25.40 -5.90 -1.62
CA VAL A 174 -26.00 -5.07 -0.54
C VAL A 174 -27.50 -5.37 -0.32
N GLU A 175 -28.21 -5.86 -1.33
CA GLU A 175 -29.59 -6.33 -1.15
C GLU A 175 -29.64 -7.59 -0.27
N ALA A 176 -28.71 -8.53 -0.51
CA ALA A 176 -28.60 -9.76 0.27
C ALA A 176 -28.06 -9.52 1.68
N GLU A 177 -27.13 -8.57 1.85
CA GLU A 177 -26.53 -8.20 3.13
C GLU A 177 -26.50 -6.67 3.30
N ARG A 178 -27.61 -6.09 3.79
CA ARG A 178 -27.77 -4.62 3.90
C ARG A 178 -26.78 -3.94 4.84
N GLU A 179 -26.18 -4.70 5.76
CA GLU A 179 -25.20 -4.21 6.73
C GLU A 179 -23.75 -4.34 6.25
N ASP A 180 -23.52 -4.88 5.04
CA ASP A 180 -22.18 -5.02 4.46
C ASP A 180 -21.62 -3.65 4.02
N VAL A 181 -20.91 -3.03 4.95
CA VAL A 181 -20.27 -1.73 4.77
C VAL A 181 -19.26 -1.68 3.62
N VAL A 182 -18.54 -2.78 3.35
CA VAL A 182 -17.53 -2.83 2.28
C VAL A 182 -18.21 -2.88 0.93
N SER A 183 -19.29 -3.65 0.78
CA SER A 183 -20.08 -3.70 -0.44
C SER A 183 -20.76 -2.36 -0.75
N TRP A 184 -21.25 -1.64 0.26
CA TRP A 184 -21.75 -0.27 0.08
C TRP A 184 -20.67 0.71 -0.38
N ALA A 185 -19.48 0.66 0.22
CA ALA A 185 -18.34 1.48 -0.20
C ALA A 185 -17.93 1.18 -1.66
N ASN A 186 -17.84 -0.11 -2.02
CA ASN A 186 -17.53 -0.52 -3.39
C ASN A 186 -18.61 -0.08 -4.39
N LEU A 187 -19.89 -0.21 -4.04
CA LEU A 187 -21.00 0.24 -4.87
C LEU A 187 -20.94 1.76 -5.12
N ALA A 188 -20.64 2.53 -4.08
CA ALA A 188 -20.48 3.97 -4.16
C ALA A 188 -19.34 4.37 -5.11
N ARG A 189 -18.18 3.70 -5.01
CA ARG A 189 -17.05 3.88 -5.92
C ARG A 189 -17.43 3.58 -7.37
N VAL A 190 -18.11 2.46 -7.62
CA VAL A 190 -18.54 2.09 -8.99
C VAL A 190 -19.54 3.10 -9.54
N HIS A 191 -20.49 3.60 -8.73
CA HIS A 191 -21.37 4.68 -9.17
C HIS A 191 -20.61 5.96 -9.54
N ALA A 192 -19.58 6.33 -8.77
CA ALA A 192 -18.74 7.48 -9.09
C ALA A 192 -17.99 7.29 -10.43
N LEU A 193 -17.43 6.10 -10.67
CA LEU A 193 -16.75 5.77 -11.94
C LEU A 193 -17.70 5.79 -13.15
N ARG A 194 -18.99 5.52 -12.94
CA ARG A 194 -20.04 5.59 -13.97
C ARG A 194 -20.58 7.02 -14.20
N GLY A 195 -20.10 8.02 -13.45
CA GLY A 195 -20.65 9.37 -13.47
C GLY A 195 -22.02 9.51 -12.77
N ALA A 196 -22.47 8.49 -12.02
CA ALA A 196 -23.72 8.49 -11.28
C ALA A 196 -23.54 9.13 -9.89
N GLY A 197 -23.25 10.44 -9.86
CA GLY A 197 -22.83 11.15 -8.65
C GLY A 197 -23.85 11.12 -7.50
N GLY A 198 -25.16 11.20 -7.81
CA GLY A 198 -26.21 11.15 -6.79
C GLY A 198 -26.30 9.78 -6.11
N GLU A 199 -26.23 8.70 -6.88
CA GLU A 199 -26.18 7.32 -6.41
C GLU A 199 -24.92 7.07 -5.58
N ALA A 200 -23.76 7.54 -6.07
CA ALA A 200 -22.49 7.43 -5.37
C ALA A 200 -22.55 8.07 -3.98
N ARG A 201 -23.05 9.32 -3.90
CA ARG A 201 -23.18 10.04 -2.63
C ARG A 201 -24.10 9.31 -1.65
N ARG A 202 -25.27 8.82 -2.12
CA ARG A 202 -26.20 8.05 -1.26
C ARG A 202 -25.56 6.76 -0.72
N ALA A 203 -24.83 6.04 -1.56
CA ALA A 203 -24.14 4.81 -1.14
C ALA A 203 -23.00 5.11 -0.15
N TRP A 204 -22.22 6.18 -0.36
CA TRP A 204 -21.19 6.60 0.60
C TRP A 204 -21.76 7.00 1.96
N LEU A 205 -22.86 7.78 1.99
CA LEU A 205 -23.54 8.14 3.23
C LEU A 205 -24.08 6.90 3.97
N THR A 206 -24.56 5.91 3.23
CA THR A 206 -25.01 4.63 3.80
C THR A 206 -23.84 3.88 4.43
N ALA A 207 -22.71 3.74 3.71
CA ALA A 207 -21.50 3.14 4.27
C ALA A 207 -21.01 3.87 5.54
N ARG A 208 -21.04 5.20 5.54
CA ARG A 208 -20.67 6.00 6.72
C ARG A 208 -21.60 5.72 7.90
N ALA A 209 -22.92 5.70 7.68
CA ALA A 209 -23.88 5.40 8.73
C ALA A 209 -23.66 4.00 9.33
N LEU A 210 -23.31 3.01 8.50
CA LEU A 210 -22.94 1.66 8.95
C LEU A 210 -21.68 1.65 9.83
N LEU A 211 -20.66 2.45 9.49
CA LEU A 211 -19.45 2.59 10.29
C LEU A 211 -19.73 3.26 11.64
N VAL A 212 -20.48 4.36 11.65
CA VAL A 212 -20.79 5.13 12.86
C VAL A 212 -21.60 4.31 13.88
N ARG A 213 -22.52 3.45 13.42
CA ARG A 213 -23.30 2.56 14.29
C ARG A 213 -22.60 1.23 14.60
N GLU A 214 -21.34 1.08 14.19
CA GLU A 214 -20.53 -0.11 14.39
C GLU A 214 -21.15 -1.42 13.88
N ALA A 215 -21.85 -1.39 12.73
CA ALA A 215 -22.44 -2.59 12.12
C ALA A 215 -21.40 -3.72 11.94
N PRO A 216 -21.81 -5.01 11.91
CA PRO A 216 -20.90 -6.14 11.73
C PRO A 216 -19.97 -5.95 10.54
N PHE A 217 -18.66 -6.18 10.73
CA PHE A 217 -17.66 -5.91 9.70
C PHE A 217 -17.35 -7.18 8.90
N PRO A 218 -17.53 -7.18 7.57
CA PRO A 218 -17.28 -8.36 6.75
C PRO A 218 -15.79 -8.46 6.42
N LEU A 219 -15.13 -9.49 6.95
CA LEU A 219 -13.67 -9.69 6.88
C LEU A 219 -13.18 -10.31 5.58
N ASP A 220 -14.09 -10.78 4.74
CA ASP A 220 -13.80 -11.47 3.48
C ASP A 220 -14.29 -10.68 2.26
N ARG A 221 -14.34 -9.35 2.37
CA ARG A 221 -14.61 -8.43 1.26
C ARG A 221 -13.34 -7.73 0.83
N MET A 222 -13.19 -7.52 -0.48
CA MET A 222 -12.09 -6.73 -1.05
C MET A 222 -12.56 -5.29 -1.24
N PRO A 223 -11.98 -4.29 -0.56
CA PRO A 223 -12.27 -2.89 -0.83
C PRO A 223 -11.67 -2.43 -2.16
N LEU A 224 -12.35 -1.53 -2.87
CA LEU A 224 -11.87 -0.86 -4.08
C LEU A 224 -11.31 0.54 -3.77
N PRO A 225 -10.37 1.06 -4.59
CA PRO A 225 -9.63 0.37 -5.66
C PRO A 225 -8.58 -0.62 -5.12
N GLY A 226 -8.15 -1.56 -5.97
CA GLY A 226 -7.16 -2.60 -5.63
C GLY A 226 -5.69 -2.18 -5.81
N GLY A 227 -5.40 -0.89 -5.98
CA GLY A 227 -4.05 -0.37 -6.19
C GLY A 227 -3.15 -0.46 -4.95
N TYR A 228 -1.84 -0.40 -5.15
CA TYR A 228 -0.87 -0.32 -4.05
C TYR A 228 -0.79 1.13 -3.55
N ASP A 229 -1.39 1.39 -2.39
CA ASP A 229 -1.35 2.68 -1.69
C ASP A 229 -1.18 2.44 -0.17
N GLY A 230 -1.08 3.53 0.61
CA GLY A 230 -1.02 3.44 2.07
C GLY A 230 -2.25 2.76 2.69
N PHE A 231 -3.42 2.86 2.06
CA PHE A 231 -4.62 2.15 2.50
C PHE A 231 -4.44 0.64 2.34
N ARG A 232 -3.91 0.18 1.20
CA ARG A 232 -3.69 -1.24 0.92
C ARG A 232 -2.68 -1.84 1.90
N ALA A 233 -1.57 -1.16 2.14
CA ALA A 233 -0.57 -1.60 3.12
C ALA A 233 -1.16 -1.67 4.54
N GLY A 234 -1.98 -0.68 4.92
CA GLY A 234 -2.73 -0.69 6.18
C GLY A 234 -3.71 -1.87 6.27
N TRP A 235 -4.43 -2.14 5.17
CA TRP A 235 -5.40 -3.22 5.09
C TRP A 235 -4.72 -4.58 5.23
N GLU A 236 -3.64 -4.84 4.51
CA GLU A 236 -2.88 -6.08 4.63
C GLU A 236 -2.31 -6.27 6.04
N ARG A 237 -1.79 -5.21 6.65
CA ARG A 237 -1.32 -5.24 8.05
C ARG A 237 -2.45 -5.59 9.02
N ALA A 238 -3.63 -4.98 8.85
CA ALA A 238 -4.80 -5.29 9.66
C ALA A 238 -5.26 -6.75 9.48
N ALA A 239 -5.16 -7.30 8.26
CA ALA A 239 -5.51 -8.69 7.97
C ALA A 239 -4.60 -9.73 8.69
N LEU A 240 -3.38 -9.33 9.07
CA LEU A 240 -2.44 -10.15 9.84
C LEU A 240 -2.75 -10.20 11.35
N ALA A 241 -3.73 -9.45 11.83
CA ALA A 241 -4.10 -9.47 13.24
C ALA A 241 -4.53 -10.89 13.71
N PRO A 242 -4.23 -11.25 14.96
CA PRO A 242 -4.28 -12.64 15.43
C PRO A 242 -5.70 -13.21 15.49
N ASP A 243 -6.70 -12.37 15.73
CA ASP A 243 -8.11 -12.75 15.84
C ASP A 243 -9.03 -11.86 14.98
N LEU A 244 -10.30 -12.27 14.85
CA LEU A 244 -11.25 -11.62 13.96
C LEU A 244 -11.69 -10.24 14.44
N ASP A 245 -11.75 -10.00 15.75
CA ASP A 245 -12.17 -8.72 16.33
C ASP A 245 -11.07 -7.68 16.15
N ALA A 246 -9.80 -8.06 16.38
CA ALA A 246 -8.64 -7.24 16.11
C ALA A 246 -8.52 -6.88 14.62
N ARG A 247 -8.83 -7.82 13.71
CA ARG A 247 -8.91 -7.52 12.26
C ARG A 247 -9.99 -6.51 11.94
N ALA A 248 -11.21 -6.71 12.46
CA ALA A 248 -12.32 -5.78 12.26
C ALA A 248 -11.97 -4.38 12.78
N ALA A 249 -11.40 -4.30 13.99
CA ALA A 249 -10.94 -3.05 14.59
C ALA A 249 -9.86 -2.37 13.75
N GLY A 250 -8.93 -3.13 13.15
CA GLY A 250 -7.91 -2.61 12.23
C GLY A 250 -8.47 -2.12 10.89
N PHE A 251 -9.51 -2.78 10.35
CA PHE A 251 -10.12 -2.39 9.07
C PHE A 251 -11.02 -1.16 9.16
N ARG A 252 -11.70 -0.95 10.30
CA ARG A 252 -12.69 0.14 10.45
C ARG A 252 -12.12 1.54 10.17
N PRO A 253 -10.98 1.98 10.77
CA PRO A 253 -10.42 3.30 10.51
C PRO A 253 -9.99 3.49 9.06
N LEU A 254 -9.45 2.44 8.42
CA LEU A 254 -9.09 2.45 7.00
C LEU A 254 -10.33 2.68 6.13
N LEU A 255 -11.39 1.91 6.35
CA LEU A 255 -12.62 2.05 5.57
C LEU A 255 -13.33 3.38 5.85
N ALA A 256 -13.31 3.87 7.09
CA ALA A 256 -13.81 5.20 7.43
C ALA A 256 -13.05 6.29 6.68
N ALA A 257 -11.72 6.21 6.63
CA ALA A 257 -10.91 7.14 5.86
C ALA A 257 -11.28 7.12 4.37
N ARG A 258 -11.47 5.94 3.77
CA ARG A 258 -11.87 5.77 2.37
C ARG A 258 -13.28 6.30 2.09
N VAL A 259 -14.25 6.04 2.97
CA VAL A 259 -15.62 6.53 2.85
C VAL A 259 -15.66 8.05 2.92
N ALA A 260 -14.94 8.65 3.88
CA ALA A 260 -14.85 10.10 4.01
C ALA A 260 -14.17 10.74 2.79
N ALA A 261 -13.09 10.15 2.25
CA ALA A 261 -12.48 10.60 1.00
C ALA A 261 -13.46 10.53 -0.19
N GLY A 262 -14.25 9.45 -0.27
CA GLY A 262 -15.30 9.30 -1.28
C GLY A 262 -16.39 10.37 -1.17
N LEU A 263 -16.80 10.74 0.04
CA LEU A 263 -17.74 11.84 0.31
C LEU A 263 -17.14 13.19 -0.06
N ALA A 264 -15.86 13.43 0.22
CA ALA A 264 -15.20 14.68 -0.14
C ALA A 264 -15.23 14.94 -1.65
N VAL A 265 -15.09 13.88 -2.45
CA VAL A 265 -15.20 13.96 -3.93
C VAL A 265 -16.66 14.11 -4.37
N ALA A 266 -17.60 13.43 -3.71
CA ALA A 266 -19.02 13.45 -4.07
C ALA A 266 -19.77 14.70 -3.59
N ASP A 267 -19.19 15.46 -2.65
CA ASP A 267 -19.78 16.64 -2.02
C ASP A 267 -18.73 17.76 -1.90
N PRO A 268 -18.46 18.50 -3.00
CA PRO A 268 -17.43 19.54 -3.02
C PRO A 268 -17.66 20.65 -1.99
N ALA A 269 -18.91 20.95 -1.65
CA ALA A 269 -19.25 21.98 -0.66
C ALA A 269 -18.79 21.59 0.76
N GLY A 270 -18.81 20.29 1.08
CA GLY A 270 -18.32 19.75 2.35
C GLY A 270 -16.91 19.14 2.27
N ALA A 271 -16.19 19.32 1.15
CA ALA A 271 -14.96 18.57 0.88
C ALA A 271 -13.89 18.73 1.97
N LEU A 272 -13.73 19.94 2.52
CA LEU A 272 -12.74 20.20 3.58
C LEU A 272 -13.02 19.36 4.84
N GLU A 273 -14.26 19.33 5.30
CA GLU A 273 -14.66 18.54 6.48
C GLU A 273 -14.47 17.04 6.23
N TRP A 274 -14.85 16.57 5.04
CA TRP A 274 -14.72 15.17 4.68
C TRP A 274 -13.25 14.72 4.54
N TRP A 275 -12.38 15.56 3.96
CA TRP A 275 -10.95 15.26 3.93
C TRP A 275 -10.32 15.30 5.32
N ALA A 276 -10.76 16.22 6.19
CA ALA A 276 -10.30 16.26 7.57
C ALA A 276 -10.71 14.99 8.34
N GLU A 277 -11.96 14.54 8.20
CA GLU A 277 -12.44 13.26 8.76
C GLU A 277 -11.62 12.08 8.21
N SER A 278 -11.31 12.09 6.91
CA SER A 278 -10.54 11.06 6.24
C SER A 278 -9.11 10.92 6.82
N VAL A 279 -8.40 12.04 6.94
CA VAL A 279 -7.03 12.07 7.48
C VAL A 279 -7.02 11.76 8.97
N ALA A 280 -8.03 12.20 9.74
CA ALA A 280 -8.15 11.88 11.16
C ALA A 280 -8.36 10.37 11.38
N ALA A 281 -9.15 9.71 10.53
CA ALA A 281 -9.38 8.27 10.61
C ALA A 281 -8.16 7.45 10.21
N CYS A 282 -7.40 7.86 9.19
CA CYS A 282 -6.16 7.20 8.82
C CYS A 282 -5.15 8.19 8.20
N PRO A 283 -4.24 8.75 9.02
CA PRO A 283 -3.26 9.71 8.52
C PRO A 283 -2.23 9.06 7.58
N GLY A 284 -2.10 7.73 7.63
CA GLY A 284 -1.15 6.95 6.83
C GLY A 284 -1.42 6.91 5.32
N VAL A 285 -2.54 7.44 4.82
CA VAL A 285 -2.89 7.40 3.40
C VAL A 285 -2.53 8.73 2.71
N ASP A 286 -1.39 8.75 2.01
CA ASP A 286 -0.83 9.93 1.35
C ASP A 286 -1.85 10.68 0.47
N GLY A 287 -2.64 9.95 -0.33
CA GLY A 287 -3.69 10.55 -1.17
C GLY A 287 -4.78 11.30 -0.39
N ASN A 288 -5.07 10.91 0.86
CA ASN A 288 -6.03 11.63 1.70
C ASN A 288 -5.43 12.92 2.24
N VAL A 289 -4.14 12.90 2.62
CA VAL A 289 -3.41 14.10 3.05
C VAL A 289 -3.31 15.09 1.90
N HIS A 290 -3.05 14.60 0.69
CA HIS A 290 -3.07 15.40 -0.53
C HIS A 290 -4.44 16.05 -0.77
N GLY A 291 -5.53 15.26 -0.67
CA GLY A 291 -6.90 15.76 -0.78
C GLY A 291 -7.22 16.86 0.24
N LEU A 292 -6.81 16.69 1.50
CA LEU A 292 -6.95 17.70 2.55
C LEU A 292 -6.15 18.97 2.23
N ALA A 293 -4.88 18.83 1.81
CA ALA A 293 -4.03 19.97 1.47
C ALA A 293 -4.63 20.82 0.34
N ARG A 294 -5.20 20.17 -0.68
CA ARG A 294 -5.91 20.86 -1.76
C ARG A 294 -7.17 21.57 -1.27
N ALA A 295 -8.01 20.89 -0.49
CA ALA A 295 -9.24 21.50 0.04
C ALA A 295 -8.95 22.69 0.97
N LEU A 296 -7.87 22.63 1.75
CA LEU A 296 -7.40 23.76 2.56
C LEU A 296 -6.98 24.96 1.69
N ALA A 297 -6.25 24.70 0.58
CA ALA A 297 -5.84 25.75 -0.35
C ALA A 297 -7.05 26.40 -1.03
N GLU A 298 -8.01 25.61 -1.49
CA GLU A 298 -9.27 26.07 -2.10
C GLU A 298 -10.11 26.90 -1.12
N ALA A 299 -10.08 26.57 0.17
CA ALA A 299 -10.73 27.32 1.24
C ALA A 299 -9.96 28.59 1.67
N GLY A 300 -8.87 28.94 0.99
CA GLY A 300 -8.03 30.10 1.33
C GLY A 300 -7.15 29.93 2.57
N GLN A 301 -7.03 28.71 3.10
CA GLN A 301 -6.20 28.40 4.28
C GLN A 301 -4.77 28.04 3.88
N ALA A 302 -4.08 28.99 3.25
CA ALA A 302 -2.76 28.79 2.63
C ALA A 302 -1.68 28.26 3.60
N ASP A 303 -1.67 28.70 4.85
CA ASP A 303 -0.71 28.20 5.85
C ASP A 303 -0.92 26.74 6.21
N ALA A 304 -2.18 26.35 6.44
CA ALA A 304 -2.55 24.98 6.76
C ALA A 304 -2.28 24.04 5.57
N ALA A 305 -2.59 24.47 4.35
CA ALA A 305 -2.29 23.73 3.12
C ALA A 305 -0.79 23.49 2.95
N ALA A 306 0.05 24.52 3.17
CA ALA A 306 1.50 24.39 3.07
C ALA A 306 2.06 23.41 4.12
N ALA A 307 1.58 23.47 5.36
CA ALA A 307 1.96 22.53 6.40
C ALA A 307 1.53 21.08 6.08
N ALA A 308 0.37 20.90 5.44
CA ALA A 308 -0.08 19.58 4.99
C ALA A 308 0.81 19.02 3.88
N TYR A 309 1.16 19.82 2.86
CA TYR A 309 2.10 19.40 1.82
C TYR A 309 3.51 19.14 2.34
N ALA A 310 4.00 19.93 3.31
CA ALA A 310 5.30 19.70 3.93
C ALA A 310 5.36 18.31 4.59
N ARG A 311 4.36 17.96 5.41
CA ARG A 311 4.26 16.62 6.03
C ARG A 311 4.15 15.48 5.01
N LEU A 312 3.49 15.73 3.88
CA LEU A 312 3.39 14.75 2.80
C LEU A 312 4.77 14.50 2.16
N LEU A 313 5.55 15.57 1.90
CA LEU A 313 6.89 15.49 1.32
C LEU A 313 7.94 14.93 2.28
N GLU A 314 7.78 15.15 3.59
CA GLU A 314 8.62 14.50 4.62
C GLU A 314 8.49 12.97 4.57
N ARG A 315 7.28 12.47 4.30
CA ARG A 315 7.00 11.03 4.22
C ARG A 315 7.30 10.44 2.86
N ASN A 316 6.97 11.18 1.80
CA ASN A 316 7.16 10.78 0.42
C ASN A 316 7.85 11.91 -0.35
N PRO A 317 9.19 11.99 -0.29
CA PRO A 317 9.92 13.03 -1.01
C PRO A 317 9.78 12.89 -2.53
N PHE A 318 9.29 11.77 -3.05
CA PHE A 318 9.11 11.51 -4.47
C PHE A 318 7.73 11.95 -5.01
N ASP A 319 6.84 12.47 -4.16
CA ASP A 319 5.54 12.99 -4.60
C ASP A 319 5.70 14.30 -5.38
N GLN A 320 5.71 14.18 -6.71
CA GLN A 320 5.90 15.31 -7.63
C GLN A 320 4.71 16.26 -7.62
N GLU A 321 3.49 15.75 -7.44
CA GLU A 321 2.27 16.56 -7.44
C GLU A 321 2.23 17.43 -6.19
N ALA A 322 2.48 16.84 -5.01
CA ALA A 322 2.58 17.56 -3.75
C ALA A 322 3.67 18.63 -3.79
N ARG A 323 4.82 18.33 -4.40
CA ARG A 323 5.92 19.28 -4.56
C ARG A 323 5.56 20.45 -5.46
N ALA A 324 4.92 20.18 -6.59
CA ALA A 324 4.46 21.23 -7.50
C ALA A 324 3.44 22.14 -6.79
N ALA A 325 2.44 21.56 -6.12
CA ALA A 325 1.44 22.29 -5.37
C ALA A 325 2.04 23.12 -4.22
N ALA A 326 2.99 22.56 -3.45
CA ALA A 326 3.72 23.25 -2.41
C ALA A 326 4.52 24.44 -2.95
N THR A 327 5.17 24.26 -4.11
CA THR A 327 5.95 25.33 -4.76
C THR A 327 5.05 26.46 -5.24
N THR A 328 3.94 26.15 -5.90
CA THR A 328 2.94 27.15 -6.32
C THR A 328 2.39 27.92 -5.12
N LEU A 329 2.08 27.23 -4.02
CA LEU A 329 1.58 27.85 -2.81
C LEU A 329 2.63 28.74 -2.13
N ALA A 330 3.89 28.32 -2.09
CA ALA A 330 5.00 29.11 -1.55
C ALA A 330 5.21 30.40 -2.37
N ARG A 331 5.15 30.34 -3.70
CA ARG A 331 5.21 31.54 -4.55
C ARG A 331 4.07 32.50 -4.30
N ALA A 332 2.84 31.99 -4.22
CA ALA A 332 1.67 32.82 -3.93
C ALA A 332 1.79 33.57 -2.58
N ARG A 333 2.60 33.04 -1.66
CA ARG A 333 2.89 33.64 -0.35
C ARG A 333 4.16 34.51 -0.32
N GLY A 334 4.93 34.55 -1.41
CA GLY A 334 6.24 35.21 -1.44
C GLY A 334 7.33 34.50 -0.61
N ASP A 335 7.18 33.20 -0.34
CA ASP A 335 8.16 32.40 0.40
C ASP A 335 9.24 31.84 -0.55
N GLU A 336 10.13 32.72 -1.00
CA GLU A 336 11.22 32.40 -1.92
C GLU A 336 12.19 31.35 -1.37
N ALA A 337 12.36 31.29 -0.05
CA ALA A 337 13.24 30.31 0.60
C ALA A 337 12.71 28.89 0.41
N THR A 338 11.40 28.67 0.63
CA THR A 338 10.76 27.38 0.37
C THR A 338 10.79 27.02 -1.11
N VAL A 339 10.58 27.98 -2.01
CA VAL A 339 10.66 27.76 -3.47
C VAL A 339 12.05 27.27 -3.88
N ALA A 340 13.11 27.95 -3.42
CA ALA A 340 14.49 27.57 -3.71
C ALA A 340 14.81 26.16 -3.18
N ARG A 341 14.45 25.86 -1.92
CA ARG A 341 14.65 24.53 -1.32
C ARG A 341 13.97 23.43 -2.12
N LEU A 342 12.68 23.58 -2.45
CA LEU A 342 11.93 22.56 -3.19
C LEU A 342 12.48 22.34 -4.60
N ALA A 343 12.99 23.40 -5.25
CA ALA A 343 13.65 23.34 -6.55
C ALA A 343 14.99 22.58 -6.48
N ASP A 344 15.82 22.88 -5.46
CA ASP A 344 17.09 22.19 -5.24
C ASP A 344 16.89 20.71 -4.95
N GLU A 345 15.94 20.37 -4.09
CA GLU A 345 15.56 18.98 -3.83
C GLU A 345 15.08 18.29 -5.12
N ALA A 346 14.33 18.99 -5.98
CA ALA A 346 13.80 18.40 -7.22
C ALA A 346 14.94 18.10 -8.20
N ALA A 347 15.91 19.02 -8.30
CA ALA A 347 17.12 18.82 -9.08
C ALA A 347 17.97 17.67 -8.53
N CYS A 348 18.08 17.52 -7.21
CA CYS A 348 18.76 16.38 -6.59
C CYS A 348 18.09 15.05 -6.94
N LEU A 349 16.76 14.98 -6.84
CA LEU A 349 16.00 13.77 -7.18
C LEU A 349 16.10 13.43 -8.68
N ALA A 350 16.04 14.41 -9.56
CA ALA A 350 16.20 14.20 -11.00
C ALA A 350 17.57 13.57 -11.30
N ARG A 351 18.66 14.14 -10.74
CA ARG A 351 20.01 13.59 -10.86
C ARG A 351 20.13 12.17 -10.32
N ALA A 352 19.56 11.91 -9.14
CA ALA A 352 19.58 10.57 -8.51
C ALA A 352 18.85 9.52 -9.37
N LEU A 353 17.79 9.92 -10.08
CA LEU A 353 17.03 9.05 -10.97
C LEU A 353 17.62 8.95 -12.38
N GLY A 354 18.76 9.58 -12.65
CA GLY A 354 19.37 9.63 -13.99
C GLY A 354 18.48 10.33 -15.02
N ARG A 355 17.55 11.17 -14.57
CA ARG A 355 16.69 11.98 -15.44
C ARG A 355 17.36 13.32 -15.64
N GLU A 356 17.38 13.82 -16.87
CA GLU A 356 17.67 15.24 -17.05
C GLU A 356 16.67 16.04 -16.21
N PRO A 357 17.09 17.11 -15.52
CA PRO A 357 16.17 18.01 -14.86
C PRO A 357 15.25 18.57 -15.95
N THR A 358 14.07 17.96 -16.12
CA THR A 358 13.06 18.50 -17.04
C THR A 358 12.83 19.92 -16.57
N ALA A 359 12.98 20.88 -17.49
CA ALA A 359 12.62 22.26 -17.25
C ALA A 359 11.30 22.26 -16.48
N ALA A 360 11.31 22.85 -15.28
CA ALA A 360 10.18 22.82 -14.36
C ALA A 360 8.89 23.04 -15.18
N PRO A 361 7.87 22.17 -15.03
CA PRO A 361 6.65 22.23 -15.85
C PRO A 361 6.19 23.68 -15.93
N ALA A 362 5.75 24.18 -17.09
CA ALA A 362 5.56 25.61 -17.35
C ALA A 362 4.77 26.37 -16.25
N ALA A 363 3.91 25.68 -15.51
CA ALA A 363 3.24 26.15 -14.29
C ALA A 363 4.17 26.59 -13.14
N MET A 364 5.46 26.26 -13.20
CA MET A 364 6.49 26.65 -12.25
C MET A 364 7.35 27.84 -12.72
N ARG A 365 7.09 28.41 -13.89
CA ARG A 365 7.80 29.59 -14.40
C ARG A 365 6.94 30.86 -14.41
N ALA A 366 5.63 30.71 -14.19
CA ALA A 366 4.69 31.79 -13.89
C ALA A 366 4.53 31.89 -12.37
#